data_AF-A0A2A4YU20-F1
#
_entry.id   AF-A0A2A4YU20-F1
#
_cell.length_a   1.000
_cell.length_b   1.000
_cell.length_c   1.000
_cell.angle_alpha   90.00
_cell.angle_beta   90.00
_cell.angle_gamma   90.00
#
_symmetry.space_group_name_H-M   'P 1'
#
loop_
_entity.id
_entity.type
_entity.pdbx_description
1 polymer ?
#
loop_
_entity_poly.entity_id
_entity_poly.type
_entity_poly.pdbx_seq_one_letter_code
_entity_poly.pdbx_strand_id
1 'polypeptide(L)'
;MHKKLLLFTRCLTLLCSMATYSQAIGCVPVGQLQTILDTTKILPDSLFLVSPGSRKEYERVVEDIVLYIKCVDQKFVKIASEIASARKEKNNRTQLIFEYEEKFVGLESKYFQLKKEIEKSETEFDKLVTRLKYAQKTQLANLARVNDELISKFTEKLIEFENTDANLNQRFQNQENDNNEFVDEVKSSINTIAKSVEELVFDQKTQIKNLENVDRQLELKFEEKVLGLRSSDDIFDKKLQEQGKDFIQFKKEVESSEKEITNLVASLKMDSNNQIDEGLLKTNTNIRDISFYFIIFMLVLILFFIYLFVFLKSRISMQRMSTNAALEIIKRNIEEGSTRIDNKLLGVIETQLKIENTKEFSTAEVDHTLALKVANEIVRIQKNISLMDSNTRGLKQLIASINRLQSNFSASGYEIIEMLNQPYDEGMKLSARFILDENLGKDEQIITRIIKPQVNYAAVMIQAAQIEVSIGE
;
A
#
# COMPACT_ATOMS: atom_id res chain seq x y z
N MET A 1 134.92 -6.41 17.38
CA MET A 1 134.08 -6.20 16.18
C MET A 1 132.74 -6.93 16.23
N HIS A 2 132.61 -8.10 16.89
CA HIS A 2 131.36 -8.88 16.93
C HIS A 2 130.12 -8.17 17.53
N LYS A 3 130.23 -7.39 18.61
CA LYS A 3 129.07 -6.67 19.20
C LYS A 3 128.54 -5.53 18.32
N LYS A 4 129.39 -4.85 17.55
CA LYS A 4 128.97 -3.81 16.60
C LYS A 4 128.31 -4.40 15.36
N LEU A 5 128.78 -5.58 14.92
CA LEU A 5 128.17 -6.31 13.80
C LEU A 5 126.80 -6.89 14.19
N LEU A 6 126.64 -7.38 15.43
CA LEU A 6 125.36 -7.89 15.95
C LEU A 6 124.30 -6.79 16.17
N LEU A 7 124.73 -5.59 16.57
CA LEU A 7 123.86 -4.41 16.69
C LEU A 7 123.47 -3.87 15.32
N PHE A 8 124.40 -3.88 14.36
CA PHE A 8 124.11 -3.44 12.99
C PHE A 8 123.17 -4.43 12.30
N THR A 9 123.35 -5.75 12.49
CA THR A 9 122.40 -6.75 11.96
C THR A 9 121.06 -6.70 12.69
N ARG A 10 120.99 -6.45 14.00
CA ARG A 10 119.70 -6.24 14.70
C ARG A 10 118.98 -4.96 14.27
N CYS A 11 119.69 -3.85 14.10
CA CYS A 11 119.12 -2.62 13.54
C CYS A 11 118.71 -2.80 12.08
N LEU A 12 119.47 -3.54 11.28
CA LEU A 12 119.15 -3.81 9.88
C LEU A 12 117.98 -4.80 9.75
N THR A 13 117.85 -5.79 10.64
CA THR A 13 116.67 -6.67 10.70
C THR A 13 115.44 -5.95 11.24
N LEU A 14 115.59 -4.99 12.17
CA LEU A 14 114.50 -4.13 12.63
C LEU A 14 114.08 -3.11 11.56
N LEU A 15 115.03 -2.53 10.82
CA LEU A 15 114.76 -1.63 9.70
C LEU A 15 114.21 -2.40 8.48
N CYS A 16 114.68 -3.62 8.23
CA CYS A 16 114.12 -4.50 7.20
C CYS A 16 112.75 -5.04 7.63
N SER A 17 112.51 -5.37 8.90
CA SER A 17 111.18 -5.75 9.38
C SER A 17 110.22 -4.58 9.38
N MET A 18 110.69 -3.34 9.56
CA MET A 18 109.89 -2.11 9.41
C MET A 18 109.65 -1.74 7.93
N ALA A 19 110.62 -1.96 7.04
CA ALA A 19 110.47 -1.72 5.60
C ALA A 19 109.57 -2.79 4.94
N THR A 20 109.65 -4.04 5.40
CA THR A 20 108.71 -5.09 5.01
C THR A 20 107.38 -4.97 5.74
N TYR A 21 107.29 -4.43 6.96
CA TYR A 21 106.00 -4.05 7.59
C TYR A 21 105.32 -2.88 6.89
N SER A 22 106.09 -1.91 6.37
CA SER A 22 105.60 -0.81 5.55
C SER A 22 105.09 -1.26 4.17
N GLN A 23 105.46 -2.47 3.71
CA GLN A 23 104.97 -3.07 2.47
C GLN A 23 103.95 -4.21 2.71
N ALA A 24 103.96 -4.85 3.89
CA ALA A 24 103.06 -5.95 4.27
C ALA A 24 101.78 -5.47 4.96
N ILE A 25 101.82 -4.29 5.60
CA ILE A 25 100.64 -3.48 5.80
C ILE A 25 100.53 -2.70 4.50
N GLY A 26 99.50 -2.97 3.69
CA GLY A 26 99.05 -1.97 2.75
C GLY A 26 98.79 -0.72 3.58
N CYS A 27 99.73 0.22 3.60
CA CYS A 27 99.57 1.51 4.23
C CYS A 27 98.42 2.18 3.50
N VAL A 28 97.22 1.89 3.97
CA VAL A 28 96.03 2.67 3.74
C VAL A 28 96.41 4.06 4.25
N PRO A 29 96.63 5.05 3.37
CA PRO A 29 96.96 6.39 3.83
C PRO A 29 95.85 6.81 4.82
N VAL A 30 96.18 7.60 5.85
CA VAL A 30 95.24 8.13 6.86
C VAL A 30 93.91 8.62 6.23
N GLY A 31 93.97 9.04 4.96
CA GLY A 31 92.80 9.27 4.08
C GLY A 31 91.77 8.15 3.96
N GLN A 32 92.10 6.86 3.81
CA GLN A 32 91.06 5.81 3.63
C GLN A 32 90.42 5.36 4.95
N LEU A 33 91.09 5.50 6.10
CA LEU A 33 90.45 5.36 7.42
C LEU A 33 89.45 6.49 7.68
N GLN A 34 89.77 7.72 7.25
CA GLN A 34 88.82 8.83 7.22
C GLN A 34 87.64 8.54 6.28
N THR A 35 87.90 7.88 5.14
CA THR A 35 86.84 7.47 4.19
C THR A 35 85.89 6.43 4.79
N ILE A 36 86.38 5.48 5.61
CA ILE A 36 85.56 4.50 6.35
C ILE A 36 84.68 5.20 7.42
N LEU A 37 85.23 6.20 8.11
CA LEU A 37 84.48 7.05 9.06
C LEU A 37 83.40 7.88 8.35
N ASP A 38 83.67 8.33 7.13
CA ASP A 38 82.71 9.09 6.32
C ASP A 38 81.64 8.17 5.68
N THR A 39 81.97 6.93 5.32
CA THR A 39 80.98 5.96 4.80
C THR A 39 80.02 5.48 5.90
N THR A 40 80.48 5.35 7.14
CA THR A 40 79.64 4.98 8.29
C THR A 40 78.66 6.09 8.72
N LYS A 41 78.93 7.35 8.39
CA LYS A 41 77.98 8.47 8.55
C LYS A 41 76.82 8.45 7.54
N ILE A 42 76.97 7.77 6.40
CA ILE A 42 76.02 7.80 5.28
C ILE A 42 74.97 6.66 5.34
N LEU A 43 75.15 5.66 6.22
CA LEU A 43 74.17 4.58 6.37
C LEU A 43 72.85 5.07 7.01
N PRO A 44 71.68 4.66 6.48
CA PRO A 44 70.37 5.08 6.97
C PRO A 44 70.10 4.58 8.40
N ASP A 45 69.46 5.43 9.21
CA ASP A 45 69.19 5.20 10.65
C ASP A 45 68.32 3.95 10.93
N SER A 46 67.67 3.39 9.91
CA SER A 46 66.86 2.18 10.01
C SER A 46 67.67 0.91 10.35
N LEU A 47 69.01 0.93 10.25
CA LEU A 47 69.87 -0.22 10.59
C LEU A 47 70.24 -0.31 12.09
N PHE A 48 70.05 0.76 12.88
CA PHE A 48 70.57 0.87 14.27
C PHE A 48 69.49 0.97 15.36
N LEU A 49 68.30 0.45 15.10
CA LEU A 49 67.11 0.62 15.97
C LEU A 49 67.10 -0.15 17.31
N VAL A 50 68.19 -0.79 17.74
CA VAL A 50 68.18 -1.59 19.00
C VAL A 50 69.11 -1.09 20.10
N SER A 51 70.02 -0.15 19.86
CA SER A 51 70.59 0.65 20.95
C SER A 51 71.35 1.87 20.40
N PRO A 52 71.00 3.11 20.78
CA PRO A 52 71.73 4.32 20.37
C PRO A 52 73.15 4.42 20.97
N GLY A 53 73.54 3.50 21.88
CA GLY A 53 74.86 3.49 22.52
C GLY A 53 75.97 2.95 21.62
N SER A 54 75.70 1.90 20.84
CA SER A 54 76.77 1.14 20.15
C SER A 54 77.37 1.86 18.94
N ARG A 55 76.59 2.63 18.17
CA ARG A 55 77.12 3.45 17.05
C ARG A 55 78.03 4.56 17.58
N LYS A 56 77.60 5.29 18.61
CA LYS A 56 78.39 6.36 19.21
C LYS A 56 79.62 5.83 19.93
N GLU A 57 79.55 4.66 20.55
CA GLU A 57 80.73 4.00 21.13
C GLU A 57 81.70 3.52 20.05
N TYR A 58 81.22 2.93 18.96
CA TYR A 58 82.07 2.50 17.86
C TYR A 58 82.73 3.68 17.13
N GLU A 59 81.97 4.73 16.83
CA GLU A 59 82.49 5.98 16.26
C GLU A 59 83.54 6.61 17.19
N ARG A 60 83.29 6.62 18.50
CA ARG A 60 84.26 7.12 19.50
C ARG A 60 85.54 6.29 19.56
N VAL A 61 85.43 4.95 19.54
CA VAL A 61 86.58 4.04 19.53
C VAL A 61 87.41 4.22 18.25
N VAL A 62 86.77 4.36 17.10
CA VAL A 62 87.46 4.61 15.82
C VAL A 62 88.14 5.99 15.82
N GLU A 63 87.48 7.04 16.34
CA GLU A 63 88.08 8.36 16.51
C GLU A 63 89.30 8.33 17.46
N ASP A 64 89.19 7.63 18.58
CA ASP A 64 90.29 7.44 19.55
C ASP A 64 91.47 6.69 18.92
N ILE A 65 91.21 5.67 18.09
CA ILE A 65 92.24 4.96 17.32
C ILE A 65 92.93 5.90 16.32
N VAL A 66 92.17 6.70 15.58
CA VAL A 66 92.72 7.67 14.61
C VAL A 66 93.57 8.74 15.31
N LEU A 67 93.12 9.23 16.47
CA LEU A 67 93.88 10.15 17.32
C LEU A 67 95.16 9.52 17.87
N TYR A 68 95.10 8.26 18.31
CA TYR A 68 96.26 7.51 18.77
C TYR A 68 97.29 7.32 17.66
N ILE A 69 96.86 6.90 16.45
CA ILE A 69 97.76 6.73 15.29
C ILE A 69 98.43 8.06 14.92
N LYS A 70 97.68 9.17 14.88
CA LYS A 70 98.24 10.51 14.64
C LYS A 70 99.26 10.92 15.72
N CYS A 71 98.98 10.64 16.99
CA CYS A 71 99.88 10.94 18.10
C CYS A 71 101.16 10.10 18.03
N VAL A 72 101.05 8.83 17.66
CA VAL A 72 102.17 7.93 17.45
C VAL A 72 103.03 8.43 16.30
N ASP A 73 102.46 8.73 15.13
CA ASP A 73 103.18 9.30 13.98
C ASP A 73 103.95 10.58 14.34
N GLN A 74 103.32 11.51 15.07
CA GLN A 74 103.98 12.73 15.53
C GLN A 74 105.14 12.45 16.49
N LYS A 75 104.99 11.48 17.41
CA LYS A 75 106.07 11.05 18.29
C LYS A 75 107.20 10.40 17.49
N PHE A 76 106.91 9.56 16.50
CA PHE A 76 107.90 8.98 15.62
C PHE A 76 108.68 10.03 14.83
N VAL A 77 107.99 11.04 14.27
CA VAL A 77 108.62 12.15 13.56
C VAL A 77 109.54 12.94 14.50
N LYS A 78 109.12 13.17 15.75
CA LYS A 78 109.93 13.86 16.78
C LYS A 78 111.15 13.03 17.21
N ILE A 79 110.99 11.73 17.38
CA ILE A 79 112.09 10.81 17.71
C ILE A 79 113.08 10.72 16.54
N ALA A 80 112.60 10.65 15.30
CA ALA A 80 113.44 10.63 14.10
C ALA A 80 114.23 11.94 13.93
N SER A 81 113.64 13.10 14.24
CA SER A 81 114.34 14.38 14.20
C SER A 81 115.36 14.53 15.33
N GLU A 82 115.06 14.03 16.54
CA GLU A 82 116.01 13.99 17.66
C GLU A 82 117.19 13.04 17.37
N ILE A 83 116.96 11.87 16.80
CA ILE A 83 118.01 10.94 16.34
C ILE A 83 118.84 11.56 15.20
N ALA A 84 118.21 12.30 14.28
CA ALA A 84 118.92 13.03 13.22
C ALA A 84 119.80 14.16 13.78
N SER A 85 119.37 14.84 14.85
CA SER A 85 120.16 15.87 15.54
C SER A 85 121.34 15.28 16.34
N ALA A 86 121.14 14.14 17.01
CA ALA A 86 122.17 13.41 17.75
C ALA A 86 123.26 12.78 16.86
N ARG A 87 123.03 12.70 15.53
CA ARG A 87 124.02 12.23 14.55
C ARG A 87 125.29 13.10 14.49
N LYS A 88 125.26 14.33 15.04
CA LYS A 88 126.39 15.25 15.12
C LYS A 88 127.30 15.06 16.35
N GLU A 89 126.86 14.35 17.40
CA GLU A 89 127.66 14.11 18.61
C GLU A 89 127.81 12.61 18.91
N LYS A 90 129.05 12.09 18.81
CA LYS A 90 129.33 10.65 18.73
C LYS A 90 129.12 9.85 20.03
N ASN A 91 128.92 10.52 21.19
CA ASN A 91 129.06 9.89 22.51
C ASN A 91 127.76 9.59 23.29
N ASN A 92 126.57 10.02 22.86
CA ASN A 92 125.33 9.80 23.64
C ASN A 92 124.30 8.85 22.96
N ARG A 93 124.74 8.14 21.93
CA ARG A 93 123.85 7.41 21.01
C ARG A 93 123.27 6.11 21.60
N THR A 94 124.00 5.44 22.47
CA THR A 94 123.59 4.13 23.01
C THR A 94 122.53 4.24 24.10
N GLN A 95 122.56 5.33 24.89
CA GLN A 95 121.62 5.57 25.97
C GLN A 95 120.23 5.99 25.45
N LEU A 96 120.21 6.87 24.43
CA LEU A 96 118.99 7.28 23.73
C LEU A 96 118.30 6.10 23.01
N ILE A 97 119.06 5.19 22.39
CA ILE A 97 118.49 4.00 21.73
C ILE A 97 117.78 3.10 22.74
N PHE A 98 118.36 2.89 23.93
CA PHE A 98 117.77 2.03 24.95
C PHE A 98 116.48 2.60 25.54
N GLU A 99 116.44 3.92 25.79
CA GLU A 99 115.23 4.61 26.28
C GLU A 99 114.10 4.59 25.23
N TYR A 100 114.45 4.64 23.94
CA TYR A 100 113.48 4.53 22.86
C TYR A 100 112.97 3.11 22.64
N GLU A 101 113.80 2.08 22.81
CA GLU A 101 113.36 0.68 22.78
C GLU A 101 112.30 0.40 23.87
N GLU A 102 112.49 0.90 25.09
CA GLU A 102 111.53 0.70 26.19
C GLU A 102 110.18 1.37 25.92
N LYS A 103 110.18 2.61 25.41
CA LYS A 103 108.95 3.32 24.99
C LYS A 103 108.24 2.61 23.83
N PHE A 104 109.00 1.97 22.95
CA PHE A 104 108.47 1.22 21.81
C PHE A 104 107.72 -0.04 22.27
N VAL A 105 108.32 -0.80 23.19
CA VAL A 105 107.68 -2.01 23.76
C VAL A 105 106.38 -1.65 24.49
N GLY A 106 106.35 -0.52 25.20
CA GLY A 106 105.12 -0.02 25.83
C GLY A 106 104.02 0.36 24.84
N LEU A 107 104.37 0.91 23.67
CA LEU A 107 103.43 1.24 22.59
C LEU A 107 102.92 -0.02 21.88
N GLU A 108 103.77 -1.01 21.64
CA GLU A 108 103.38 -2.31 21.07
C GLU A 108 102.37 -3.05 21.96
N SER A 109 102.58 -3.04 23.28
CA SER A 109 101.65 -3.65 24.23
C SER A 109 100.27 -3.00 24.21
N LYS A 110 100.20 -1.66 24.20
CA LYS A 110 98.94 -0.92 24.08
C LYS A 110 98.25 -1.16 22.74
N TYR A 111 99.01 -1.20 21.66
CA TYR A 111 98.49 -1.52 20.34
C TYR A 111 97.87 -2.93 20.30
N PHE A 112 98.54 -3.92 20.89
CA PHE A 112 98.02 -5.29 20.94
C PHE A 112 96.74 -5.41 21.76
N GLN A 113 96.63 -4.69 22.89
CA GLN A 113 95.39 -4.61 23.66
C GLN A 113 94.26 -3.98 22.86
N LEU A 114 94.51 -2.85 22.20
CA LEU A 114 93.53 -2.14 21.39
C LEU A 114 93.06 -3.00 20.21
N LYS A 115 93.98 -3.70 19.53
CA LYS A 115 93.66 -4.65 18.46
C LYS A 115 92.72 -5.75 18.93
N LYS A 116 92.97 -6.32 20.11
CA LYS A 116 92.12 -7.36 20.69
C LYS A 116 90.72 -6.86 21.06
N GLU A 117 90.59 -5.61 21.50
CA GLU A 117 89.30 -4.98 21.76
C GLU A 117 88.51 -4.71 20.48
N ILE A 118 89.19 -4.30 19.41
CA ILE A 118 88.59 -4.12 18.07
C ILE A 118 88.07 -5.45 17.53
N GLU A 119 88.88 -6.52 17.55
CA GLU A 119 88.47 -7.85 17.10
C GLU A 119 87.25 -8.39 17.89
N LYS A 120 87.19 -8.09 19.20
CA LYS A 120 86.03 -8.42 20.04
C LYS A 120 84.80 -7.60 19.67
N SER A 121 84.96 -6.32 19.36
CA SER A 121 83.86 -5.45 18.91
C SER A 121 83.32 -5.87 17.54
N GLU A 122 84.19 -6.23 16.60
CA GLU A 122 83.81 -6.73 15.27
C GLU A 122 82.99 -8.01 15.37
N THR A 123 83.43 -8.96 16.20
CA THR A 123 82.69 -10.22 16.40
C THR A 123 81.33 -10.02 17.08
N GLU A 124 81.18 -9.07 18.00
CA GLU A 124 79.86 -8.74 18.57
C GLU A 124 78.97 -7.99 17.58
N PHE A 125 79.55 -7.12 16.73
CA PHE A 125 78.83 -6.45 15.66
C PHE A 125 78.28 -7.46 14.63
N ASP A 126 79.08 -8.44 14.21
CA ASP A 126 78.65 -9.49 13.29
C ASP A 126 77.51 -10.35 13.86
N LYS A 127 77.56 -10.68 15.16
CA LYS A 127 76.47 -11.36 15.86
C LYS A 127 75.19 -10.53 15.83
N LEU A 128 75.31 -9.22 16.08
CA LEU A 128 74.17 -8.30 16.08
C LEU A 128 73.55 -8.15 14.69
N VAL A 129 74.38 -7.99 13.65
CA VAL A 129 73.93 -7.96 12.24
C VAL A 129 73.22 -9.26 11.86
N THR A 130 73.74 -10.41 12.29
CA THR A 130 73.11 -11.72 12.03
C THR A 130 71.74 -11.83 12.70
N ARG A 131 71.62 -11.40 13.97
CA ARG A 131 70.34 -11.37 14.70
C ARG A 131 69.33 -10.43 14.04
N LEU A 132 69.75 -9.26 13.59
CA LEU A 132 68.89 -8.31 12.88
C LEU A 132 68.39 -8.88 11.55
N LYS A 133 69.27 -9.50 10.74
CA LYS A 133 68.87 -10.19 9.50
C LYS A 133 67.84 -11.29 9.76
N TYR A 134 68.03 -12.08 10.82
CA TYR A 134 67.08 -13.11 11.20
C TYR A 134 65.73 -12.50 11.64
N ALA A 135 65.74 -11.51 12.52
CA ALA A 135 64.53 -10.83 12.99
C ALA A 135 63.74 -10.18 11.85
N GLN A 136 64.41 -9.50 10.92
CA GLN A 136 63.80 -8.90 9.74
C GLN A 136 63.18 -9.95 8.82
N LYS A 137 63.87 -11.08 8.58
CA LYS A 137 63.34 -12.20 7.79
C LYS A 137 62.08 -12.79 8.43
N THR A 138 62.08 -12.95 9.76
CA THR A 138 60.90 -13.45 10.50
C THR A 138 59.73 -12.48 10.43
N GLN A 139 59.97 -11.17 10.57
CA GLN A 139 58.93 -10.15 10.42
C GLN A 139 58.35 -10.15 9.01
N LEU A 140 59.19 -10.25 7.98
CA LEU A 140 58.75 -10.30 6.58
C LEU A 140 57.92 -11.57 6.29
N ALA A 141 58.34 -12.72 6.84
CA ALA A 141 57.59 -13.98 6.71
C ALA A 141 56.23 -13.92 7.42
N ASN A 142 56.16 -13.30 8.61
CA ASN A 142 54.90 -13.09 9.31
C ASN A 142 53.96 -12.16 8.54
N LEU A 143 54.49 -11.08 7.95
CA LEU A 143 53.71 -10.15 7.13
C LEU A 143 53.14 -10.87 5.89
N ALA A 144 53.96 -11.69 5.21
CA ALA A 144 53.51 -12.49 4.07
C ALA A 144 52.38 -13.45 4.48
N ARG A 145 52.53 -14.17 5.61
CA ARG A 145 51.50 -15.08 6.11
C ARG A 145 50.17 -14.37 6.40
N VAL A 146 50.23 -13.19 7.03
CA VAL A 146 49.02 -12.39 7.32
C VAL A 146 48.37 -11.91 6.02
N ASN A 147 49.17 -11.50 5.03
CA ASN A 147 48.65 -11.08 3.74
C ASN A 147 47.96 -12.23 2.99
N ASP A 148 48.57 -13.43 2.98
CA ASP A 148 47.97 -14.62 2.36
C ASP A 148 46.66 -15.04 3.05
N GLU A 149 46.62 -14.98 4.40
CA GLU A 149 45.40 -15.24 5.16
C GLU A 149 44.29 -14.23 4.83
N LEU A 150 44.66 -12.95 4.68
CA LEU A 150 43.72 -11.89 4.32
C LEU A 150 43.19 -12.09 2.90
N ILE A 151 44.07 -12.39 1.94
CA ILE A 151 43.69 -12.69 0.55
C ILE A 151 42.72 -13.88 0.52
N SER A 152 43.02 -14.97 1.23
CA SER A 152 42.14 -16.15 1.30
C SER A 152 40.74 -15.79 1.81
N LYS A 153 40.64 -15.00 2.88
CA LYS A 153 39.34 -14.57 3.44
C LYS A 153 38.56 -13.66 2.49
N PHE A 154 39.26 -12.78 1.76
CA PHE A 154 38.62 -11.95 0.74
C PHE A 154 38.13 -12.77 -0.44
N THR A 155 38.93 -13.74 -0.92
CA THR A 155 38.53 -14.63 -2.02
C THR A 155 37.32 -15.47 -1.64
N GLU A 156 37.26 -16.02 -0.42
CA GLU A 156 36.11 -16.77 0.07
C GLU A 156 34.83 -15.92 0.07
N LYS A 157 34.90 -14.68 0.60
CA LYS A 157 33.78 -13.75 0.59
C LYS A 157 33.34 -13.32 -0.81
N LEU A 158 34.28 -13.18 -1.76
CA LEU A 158 33.96 -12.86 -3.14
C LEU A 158 33.18 -14.01 -3.80
N ILE A 159 33.58 -15.26 -3.55
CA ILE A 159 32.86 -16.45 -4.04
C ILE A 159 31.46 -16.53 -3.43
N GLU A 160 31.32 -16.27 -2.13
CA GLU A 160 30.01 -16.23 -1.46
C GLU A 160 29.10 -15.16 -2.07
N PHE A 161 29.64 -13.99 -2.36
CA PHE A 161 28.92 -12.89 -3.01
C PHE A 161 28.48 -13.26 -4.44
N GLU A 162 29.38 -13.82 -5.26
CA GLU A 162 29.06 -14.28 -6.62
C GLU A 162 27.97 -15.36 -6.63
N ASN A 163 28.03 -16.32 -5.71
CA ASN A 163 26.99 -17.35 -5.57
C ASN A 163 25.64 -16.75 -5.16
N THR A 164 25.66 -15.74 -4.30
CA THR A 164 24.44 -15.04 -3.86
C THR A 164 23.81 -14.27 -5.01
N ASP A 165 24.63 -13.56 -5.80
CA ASP A 165 24.18 -12.82 -6.98
C ASP A 165 23.59 -13.76 -8.05
N ALA A 166 24.25 -14.90 -8.31
CA ALA A 166 23.75 -15.91 -9.23
C ALA A 166 22.41 -16.51 -8.77
N ASN A 167 22.25 -16.81 -7.47
CA ASN A 167 20.99 -17.30 -6.92
C ASN A 167 19.87 -16.26 -7.05
N LEU A 168 20.18 -14.99 -6.76
CA LEU A 168 19.23 -13.90 -6.86
C LEU A 168 18.77 -13.71 -8.32
N ASN A 169 19.70 -13.75 -9.27
CA ASN A 169 19.39 -13.65 -10.69
C ASN A 169 18.51 -14.81 -11.18
N GLN A 170 18.78 -16.05 -10.71
CA GLN A 170 17.93 -17.20 -11.00
C GLN A 170 16.50 -17.04 -10.44
N ARG A 171 16.36 -16.50 -9.21
CA ARG A 171 15.04 -16.22 -8.62
C ARG A 171 14.27 -15.18 -9.43
N PHE A 172 14.94 -14.12 -9.88
CA PHE A 172 14.32 -13.12 -10.74
C PHE A 172 13.83 -13.70 -12.06
N GLN A 173 14.63 -14.56 -12.71
CA GLN A 173 14.24 -15.24 -13.95
C GLN A 173 13.05 -16.19 -13.75
N ASN A 174 13.03 -16.95 -12.65
CA ASN A 174 11.89 -17.81 -12.32
C ASN A 174 10.62 -16.98 -12.09
N GLN A 175 10.73 -15.89 -11.32
CA GLN A 175 9.59 -15.00 -11.07
C GLN A 175 9.09 -14.32 -12.35
N GLU A 176 9.98 -13.96 -13.27
CA GLU A 176 9.61 -13.42 -14.58
C GLU A 176 8.84 -14.45 -15.42
N ASN A 177 9.26 -15.72 -15.40
CA ASN A 177 8.56 -16.80 -16.10
C ASN A 177 7.17 -17.07 -15.49
N ASP A 178 7.07 -17.18 -14.16
CA ASP A 178 5.79 -17.39 -13.45
C ASP A 178 4.81 -16.24 -13.75
N ASN A 179 5.29 -15.00 -13.78
CA ASN A 179 4.48 -13.84 -14.15
C ASN A 179 4.00 -13.91 -15.60
N ASN A 180 4.84 -14.34 -16.53
CA ASN A 180 4.47 -14.48 -17.94
C ASN A 180 3.42 -15.59 -18.14
N GLU A 181 3.57 -16.72 -17.45
CA GLU A 181 2.58 -17.82 -17.46
C GLU A 181 1.23 -17.35 -16.90
N PHE A 182 1.23 -16.65 -15.77
CA PHE A 182 0.01 -16.06 -15.20
C PHE A 182 -0.66 -15.06 -16.17
N VAL A 183 0.12 -14.21 -16.83
CA VAL A 183 -0.39 -13.27 -17.83
C VAL A 183 -1.06 -13.99 -18.99
N ASP A 184 -0.50 -15.11 -19.46
CA ASP A 184 -1.08 -15.89 -20.55
C ASP A 184 -2.34 -16.66 -20.12
N GLU A 185 -2.39 -17.17 -18.90
CA GLU A 185 -3.61 -17.76 -18.31
C GLU A 185 -4.73 -16.72 -18.20
N VAL A 186 -4.42 -15.52 -17.72
CA VAL A 186 -5.37 -14.40 -17.63
C VAL A 186 -5.87 -14.01 -19.02
N LYS A 187 -5.00 -13.92 -20.04
CA LYS A 187 -5.44 -13.65 -21.43
C LYS A 187 -6.38 -14.72 -21.96
N SER A 188 -6.09 -16.00 -21.70
CA SER A 188 -6.95 -17.13 -22.12
C SER A 188 -8.34 -17.03 -21.47
N SER A 189 -8.37 -16.71 -20.18
CA SER A 189 -9.61 -16.52 -19.42
C SER A 189 -10.41 -15.32 -19.94
N ILE A 190 -9.74 -14.19 -20.21
CA ILE A 190 -10.38 -13.00 -20.82
C ILE A 190 -11.00 -13.34 -22.17
N ASN A 191 -10.29 -14.09 -23.02
CA ASN A 191 -10.82 -14.50 -24.33
C ASN A 191 -12.04 -15.41 -24.21
N THR A 192 -12.07 -16.27 -23.20
CA THR A 192 -13.22 -17.15 -22.94
C THR A 192 -14.42 -16.35 -22.47
N ILE A 193 -14.22 -15.43 -21.52
CA ILE A 193 -15.27 -14.53 -21.03
C ILE A 193 -15.79 -13.65 -22.17
N ALA A 194 -14.91 -13.10 -23.01
CA ALA A 194 -15.31 -12.27 -24.14
C ALA A 194 -16.25 -13.02 -25.10
N LYS A 195 -15.93 -14.27 -25.45
CA LYS A 195 -16.80 -15.12 -26.27
C LYS A 195 -18.15 -15.38 -25.63
N SER A 196 -18.17 -15.72 -24.34
CA SER A 196 -19.43 -15.95 -23.61
C SER A 196 -20.29 -14.68 -23.52
N VAL A 197 -19.67 -13.51 -23.37
CA VAL A 197 -20.39 -12.22 -23.37
C VAL A 197 -20.97 -11.92 -24.75
N GLU A 198 -20.21 -12.15 -25.83
CA GLU A 198 -20.69 -11.97 -27.20
C GLU A 198 -21.91 -12.85 -27.50
N GLU A 199 -21.88 -14.12 -27.08
CA GLU A 199 -23.00 -15.05 -27.23
C GLU A 199 -24.24 -14.58 -26.45
N LEU A 200 -24.07 -14.18 -25.19
CA LEU A 200 -25.18 -13.65 -24.37
C LEU A 200 -25.80 -12.37 -24.96
N VAL A 201 -24.98 -11.47 -25.49
CA VAL A 201 -25.46 -10.24 -26.14
C VAL A 201 -26.23 -10.58 -27.43
N PHE A 202 -25.76 -11.56 -28.20
CA PHE A 202 -26.46 -12.02 -29.40
C PHE A 202 -27.83 -12.64 -29.06
N ASP A 203 -27.90 -13.48 -28.04
CA ASP A 203 -29.15 -14.08 -27.57
C ASP A 203 -30.15 -13.04 -27.08
N GLN A 204 -29.70 -12.08 -26.27
CA GLN A 204 -30.53 -10.97 -25.80
C GLN A 204 -31.08 -10.15 -26.97
N LYS A 205 -30.24 -9.84 -27.97
CA LYS A 205 -30.67 -9.11 -29.17
C LYS A 205 -31.74 -9.85 -29.95
N THR A 206 -31.65 -11.18 -30.00
CA THR A 206 -32.66 -12.03 -30.65
C THR A 206 -33.97 -12.04 -29.87
N GLN A 207 -33.92 -12.13 -28.54
CA GLN A 207 -35.11 -12.03 -27.68
C GLN A 207 -35.82 -10.68 -27.80
N ILE A 208 -35.06 -9.58 -27.84
CA ILE A 208 -35.62 -8.23 -28.02
C ILE A 208 -36.38 -8.13 -29.35
N LYS A 209 -35.80 -8.61 -30.46
CA LYS A 209 -36.50 -8.62 -31.76
C LYS A 209 -37.81 -9.42 -31.72
N ASN A 210 -37.82 -10.54 -31.00
CA ASN A 210 -39.03 -11.34 -30.86
C ASN A 210 -40.11 -10.59 -30.04
N LEU A 211 -39.72 -9.90 -28.97
CA LEU A 211 -40.62 -9.06 -28.18
C LEU A 211 -41.18 -7.89 -29.01
N GLU A 212 -40.35 -7.20 -29.79
CA GLU A 212 -40.79 -6.13 -30.70
C GLU A 212 -41.84 -6.64 -31.72
N ASN A 213 -41.63 -7.84 -32.26
CA ASN A 213 -42.60 -8.46 -33.17
C ASN A 213 -43.94 -8.78 -32.49
N VAL A 214 -43.90 -9.25 -31.24
CA VAL A 214 -45.11 -9.52 -30.45
C VAL A 214 -45.86 -8.23 -30.14
N ASP A 215 -45.15 -7.18 -29.74
CA ASP A 215 -45.74 -5.87 -29.43
C ASP A 215 -46.46 -5.28 -30.65
N ARG A 216 -45.80 -5.32 -31.82
CA ARG A 216 -46.40 -4.92 -33.10
C ARG A 216 -47.65 -5.73 -33.45
N GLN A 217 -47.67 -7.04 -33.19
CA GLN A 217 -48.88 -7.84 -33.41
C GLN A 217 -50.01 -7.47 -32.45
N LEU A 218 -49.68 -7.14 -31.21
CA LEU A 218 -50.66 -6.73 -30.22
C LEU A 218 -51.29 -5.39 -30.60
N GLU A 219 -50.47 -4.45 -31.07
CA GLU A 219 -50.91 -3.12 -31.51
C GLU A 219 -51.88 -3.21 -32.70
N LEU A 220 -51.57 -4.05 -33.70
CA LEU A 220 -52.47 -4.31 -34.83
C LEU A 220 -53.83 -4.89 -34.39
N LYS A 221 -53.83 -5.86 -33.46
CA LYS A 221 -55.06 -6.44 -32.92
C LYS A 221 -55.86 -5.42 -32.10
N PHE A 222 -55.18 -4.52 -31.40
CA PHE A 222 -55.82 -3.46 -30.65
C PHE A 222 -56.48 -2.45 -31.60
N GLU A 223 -55.79 -2.01 -32.65
CA GLU A 223 -56.36 -1.11 -33.66
C GLU A 223 -57.58 -1.72 -34.36
N GLU A 224 -57.51 -3.00 -34.76
CA GLU A 224 -58.63 -3.73 -35.35
C GLU A 224 -59.86 -3.69 -34.43
N LYS A 225 -59.67 -3.93 -33.14
CA LYS A 225 -60.76 -3.95 -32.16
C LYS A 225 -61.33 -2.56 -31.89
N VAL A 226 -60.49 -1.53 -31.87
CA VAL A 226 -60.93 -0.12 -31.75
C VAL A 226 -61.76 0.29 -32.97
N LEU A 227 -61.37 -0.10 -34.18
CA LEU A 227 -62.16 0.14 -35.40
C LEU A 227 -63.52 -0.58 -35.35
N GLY A 228 -63.55 -1.81 -34.85
CA GLY A 228 -64.80 -2.55 -34.64
C GLY A 228 -65.76 -1.86 -33.66
N LEU A 229 -65.23 -1.30 -32.56
CA LEU A 229 -66.03 -0.53 -31.60
C LEU A 229 -66.57 0.76 -32.22
N ARG A 230 -65.73 1.53 -32.93
CA ARG A 230 -66.16 2.77 -33.60
C ARG A 230 -67.28 2.54 -34.61
N SER A 231 -67.19 1.49 -35.41
CA SER A 231 -68.26 1.17 -36.37
C SER A 231 -69.56 0.76 -35.67
N SER A 232 -69.48 0.11 -34.50
CA SER A 232 -70.67 -0.18 -33.69
C SER A 232 -71.28 1.10 -33.10
N ASP A 233 -70.46 2.02 -32.59
CA ASP A 233 -70.93 3.32 -32.08
C ASP A 233 -71.64 4.13 -33.18
N ASP A 234 -71.09 4.19 -34.40
CA ASP A 234 -71.73 4.85 -35.56
C ASP A 234 -73.10 4.25 -35.90
N ILE A 235 -73.24 2.92 -35.78
CA ILE A 235 -74.53 2.23 -36.00
C ILE A 235 -75.53 2.58 -34.90
N PHE A 236 -75.07 2.63 -33.65
CA PHE A 236 -75.90 3.04 -32.52
C PHE A 236 -76.39 4.48 -32.68
N ASP A 237 -75.51 5.41 -33.05
CA ASP A 237 -75.86 6.81 -33.27
C ASP A 237 -76.90 6.99 -34.38
N LYS A 238 -76.76 6.28 -35.50
CA LYS A 238 -77.76 6.28 -36.58
C LYS A 238 -79.14 5.82 -36.08
N LYS A 239 -79.18 4.74 -35.30
CA LYS A 239 -80.43 4.21 -34.75
C LYS A 239 -81.08 5.17 -33.75
N LEU A 240 -80.26 5.86 -32.96
CA LEU A 240 -80.70 6.87 -32.00
C LEU A 240 -81.28 8.11 -32.71
N GLN A 241 -80.68 8.53 -33.82
CA GLN A 241 -81.24 9.60 -34.67
C GLN A 241 -82.58 9.21 -35.32
N GLU A 242 -82.70 7.97 -35.78
CA GLU A 242 -83.94 7.46 -36.39
C GLU A 242 -85.08 7.43 -35.37
N GLN A 243 -84.84 6.89 -34.18
CA GLN A 243 -85.80 6.94 -33.07
C GLN A 243 -86.12 8.38 -32.63
N GLY A 244 -85.14 9.29 -32.68
CA GLY A 244 -85.36 10.71 -32.40
C GLY A 244 -86.31 11.37 -33.40
N LYS A 245 -86.22 11.02 -34.69
CA LYS A 245 -87.14 11.51 -35.73
C LYS A 245 -88.56 10.99 -35.52
N ASP A 246 -88.70 9.70 -35.22
CA ASP A 246 -90.00 9.10 -34.91
C ASP A 246 -90.65 9.75 -33.68
N PHE A 247 -89.86 10.08 -32.65
CA PHE A 247 -90.35 10.77 -31.47
C PHE A 247 -90.84 12.19 -31.78
N ILE A 248 -90.13 12.93 -32.63
CA ILE A 248 -90.56 14.27 -33.08
C ILE A 248 -91.83 14.19 -33.92
N GLN A 249 -91.93 13.19 -34.80
CA GLN A 249 -93.13 12.91 -35.61
C GLN A 249 -94.33 12.64 -34.70
N PHE A 250 -94.17 11.71 -33.75
CA PHE A 250 -95.21 11.37 -32.77
C PHE A 250 -95.63 12.60 -31.95
N LYS A 251 -94.68 13.44 -31.52
CA LYS A 251 -94.98 14.68 -30.80
C LYS A 251 -95.88 15.62 -31.64
N LYS A 252 -95.63 15.76 -32.94
CA LYS A 252 -96.48 16.59 -33.82
C LYS A 252 -97.90 16.02 -33.95
N GLU A 253 -98.04 14.70 -34.01
CA GLU A 253 -99.35 14.03 -34.06
C GLU A 253 -100.14 14.22 -32.77
N VAL A 254 -99.47 14.18 -31.61
CA VAL A 254 -100.08 14.51 -30.31
C VAL A 254 -100.53 15.97 -30.25
N GLU A 255 -99.69 16.92 -30.67
CA GLU A 255 -100.05 18.35 -30.72
C GLU A 255 -101.21 18.64 -31.68
N SER A 256 -101.31 17.88 -32.78
CA SER A 256 -102.45 17.94 -33.71
C SER A 256 -103.73 17.45 -33.04
N SER A 257 -103.66 16.29 -32.39
CA SER A 257 -104.79 15.69 -31.68
C SER A 257 -105.28 16.58 -30.53
N GLU A 258 -104.35 17.24 -29.82
CA GLU A 258 -104.70 18.23 -28.79
C GLU A 258 -105.48 19.41 -29.37
N LYS A 259 -105.07 19.95 -30.52
CA LYS A 259 -105.81 21.01 -31.22
C LYS A 259 -107.21 20.55 -31.62
N GLU A 260 -107.36 19.35 -32.15
CA GLU A 260 -108.68 18.78 -32.47
C GLU A 260 -109.58 18.66 -31.25
N ILE A 261 -109.05 18.16 -30.12
CA ILE A 261 -109.80 18.08 -28.85
C ILE A 261 -110.21 19.47 -28.36
N THR A 262 -109.32 20.46 -28.41
CA THR A 262 -109.66 21.83 -27.99
C THR A 262 -110.76 22.46 -28.85
N ASN A 263 -110.74 22.20 -30.17
CA ASN A 263 -111.79 22.66 -31.08
C ASN A 263 -113.13 21.96 -30.79
N LEU A 264 -113.11 20.65 -30.51
CA LEU A 264 -114.31 19.89 -30.15
C LEU A 264 -114.90 20.34 -28.79
N VAL A 265 -114.06 20.69 -27.83
CA VAL A 265 -114.48 21.27 -26.54
C VAL A 265 -115.08 22.66 -26.74
N ALA A 266 -114.55 23.46 -27.67
CA ALA A 266 -115.09 24.78 -27.99
C ALA A 266 -116.47 24.69 -28.66
N SER A 267 -116.70 23.73 -29.56
CA SER A 267 -118.02 23.50 -30.15
C SER A 267 -119.04 23.00 -29.12
N LEU A 268 -118.64 22.10 -28.20
CA LEU A 268 -119.51 21.66 -27.10
C LEU A 268 -119.93 22.79 -26.14
N LYS A 269 -119.06 23.79 -25.91
CA LYS A 269 -119.41 24.99 -25.12
C LYS A 269 -120.39 25.92 -25.85
N MET A 270 -120.37 25.96 -27.19
CA MET A 270 -121.31 26.76 -27.97
C MET A 270 -122.70 26.11 -28.06
N ASP A 271 -122.78 24.78 -28.15
CA ASP A 271 -124.06 24.07 -28.12
C ASP A 271 -124.70 24.05 -26.72
N SER A 272 -123.90 24.08 -25.65
CA SER A 272 -124.40 24.06 -24.28
C SER A 272 -124.95 25.41 -23.78
N ASN A 273 -124.67 26.53 -24.45
CA ASN A 273 -125.14 27.87 -24.03
C ASN A 273 -126.57 28.22 -24.49
N ASN A 274 -127.16 27.44 -25.42
CA ASN A 274 -128.52 27.70 -25.91
C ASN A 274 -129.59 26.76 -25.32
N GLN A 275 -129.26 25.96 -24.30
CA GLN A 275 -130.22 25.03 -23.66
C GLN A 275 -130.15 24.96 -22.13
N ILE A 276 -129.46 25.87 -21.43
CA ILE A 276 -129.32 25.79 -19.96
C ILE A 276 -129.60 27.15 -19.30
N ASP A 277 -130.83 27.64 -19.45
CA ASP A 277 -131.41 28.67 -18.57
C ASP A 277 -132.76 28.23 -17.93
N GLU A 278 -133.17 26.98 -18.11
CA GLU A 278 -134.38 26.42 -17.47
C GLU A 278 -134.08 25.13 -16.67
N GLY A 279 -133.04 25.18 -15.82
CA GLY A 279 -132.61 24.01 -15.06
C GLY A 279 -131.60 24.29 -13.95
N LEU A 280 -131.82 25.33 -13.15
CA LEU A 280 -131.11 25.51 -11.90
C LEU A 280 -131.41 24.35 -10.92
N LEU A 281 -130.35 23.83 -10.29
CA LEU A 281 -130.28 23.02 -9.05
C LEU A 281 -130.22 21.48 -9.19
N LYS A 282 -128.98 20.98 -9.32
CA LYS A 282 -128.34 19.79 -8.69
C LYS A 282 -127.01 19.61 -9.44
N THR A 283 -125.81 19.67 -8.88
CA THR A 283 -125.31 19.34 -7.56
C THR A 283 -123.89 19.91 -7.45
N ASN A 284 -123.63 20.60 -6.35
CA ASN A 284 -122.31 20.95 -5.83
C ASN A 284 -121.61 19.67 -5.33
N THR A 285 -120.57 19.17 -6.02
CA THR A 285 -119.47 18.38 -5.43
C THR A 285 -118.32 18.20 -6.44
N ASN A 286 -117.09 18.37 -5.94
CA ASN A 286 -115.78 17.93 -6.50
C ASN A 286 -114.84 19.02 -7.06
N ILE A 287 -114.50 20.03 -6.23
CA ILE A 287 -113.25 20.82 -6.37
C ILE A 287 -112.09 20.17 -5.59
N ARG A 288 -112.29 18.96 -5.06
CA ARG A 288 -111.29 18.27 -4.25
C ARG A 288 -110.31 17.42 -5.07
N ASP A 289 -110.61 17.06 -6.32
CA ASP A 289 -109.86 16.02 -7.03
C ASP A 289 -108.68 16.53 -7.88
N ILE A 290 -108.62 17.83 -8.19
CA ILE A 290 -107.53 18.41 -9.02
C ILE A 290 -106.35 18.89 -8.16
N SER A 291 -106.57 19.29 -6.90
CA SER A 291 -105.47 19.62 -5.97
C SER A 291 -104.65 18.41 -5.53
N PHE A 292 -105.27 17.21 -5.42
CA PHE A 292 -104.53 16.01 -5.04
C PHE A 292 -103.56 15.52 -6.13
N TYR A 293 -103.91 15.68 -7.41
CA TYR A 293 -103.05 15.24 -8.51
C TYR A 293 -101.73 16.02 -8.60
N PHE A 294 -101.74 17.32 -8.28
CA PHE A 294 -100.52 18.15 -8.27
C PHE A 294 -99.56 17.74 -7.13
N ILE A 295 -100.10 17.36 -5.97
CA ILE A 295 -99.33 16.88 -4.82
C ILE A 295 -98.70 15.51 -5.14
N ILE A 296 -99.47 14.61 -5.78
CA ILE A 296 -98.97 13.29 -6.21
C ILE A 296 -97.87 13.45 -7.26
N PHE A 297 -98.03 14.37 -8.22
CA PHE A 297 -97.03 14.64 -9.24
C PHE A 297 -95.70 15.15 -8.65
N MET A 298 -95.77 16.09 -7.70
CA MET A 298 -94.58 16.57 -6.96
C MET A 298 -93.91 15.45 -6.16
N LEU A 299 -94.69 14.58 -5.53
CA LEU A 299 -94.16 13.44 -4.77
C LEU A 299 -93.42 12.44 -5.68
N VAL A 300 -93.95 12.18 -6.88
CA VAL A 300 -93.30 11.31 -7.88
C VAL A 300 -92.02 11.95 -8.42
N LEU A 301 -92.00 13.27 -8.61
CA LEU A 301 -90.82 14.01 -9.05
C LEU A 301 -89.69 13.97 -8.01
N ILE A 302 -90.05 14.12 -6.72
CA ILE A 302 -89.10 13.99 -5.61
C ILE A 302 -88.58 12.55 -5.51
N LEU A 303 -89.46 11.54 -5.64
CA LEU A 303 -89.05 10.13 -5.66
C LEU A 303 -88.14 9.81 -6.84
N PHE A 304 -88.38 10.42 -8.00
CA PHE A 304 -87.51 10.30 -9.17
C PHE A 304 -86.13 10.90 -8.91
N PHE A 305 -86.05 12.09 -8.29
CA PHE A 305 -84.77 12.69 -7.90
C PHE A 305 -84.02 11.86 -6.84
N ILE A 306 -84.72 11.27 -5.86
CA ILE A 306 -84.12 10.37 -4.86
C ILE A 306 -83.61 9.09 -5.53
N TYR A 307 -84.40 8.51 -6.44
CA TYR A 307 -83.99 7.34 -7.23
C TYR A 307 -82.74 7.64 -8.05
N LEU A 308 -82.69 8.80 -8.71
CA LEU A 308 -81.55 9.24 -9.53
C LEU A 308 -80.31 9.49 -8.66
N PHE A 309 -80.49 10.07 -7.47
CA PHE A 309 -79.41 10.26 -6.49
C PHE A 309 -78.86 8.93 -5.96
N VAL A 310 -79.72 7.97 -5.64
CA VAL A 310 -79.32 6.61 -5.22
C VAL A 310 -78.63 5.86 -6.35
N PHE A 311 -79.15 5.97 -7.58
CA PHE A 311 -78.58 5.36 -8.78
C PHE A 311 -77.17 5.90 -9.09
N LEU A 312 -76.98 7.22 -9.00
CA LEU A 312 -75.67 7.87 -9.16
C LEU A 312 -74.70 7.50 -8.03
N LYS A 313 -75.17 7.50 -6.77
CA LYS A 313 -74.37 7.09 -5.61
C LYS A 313 -73.90 5.63 -5.73
N SER A 314 -74.76 4.74 -6.24
CA SER A 314 -74.41 3.34 -6.48
C SER A 314 -73.32 3.20 -7.54
N ARG A 315 -73.39 3.96 -8.65
CA ARG A 315 -72.35 4.00 -9.70
C ARG A 315 -71.00 4.51 -9.19
N ILE A 316 -70.98 5.55 -8.35
CA ILE A 316 -69.74 6.13 -7.80
C ILE A 316 -69.09 5.21 -6.77
N SER A 317 -69.87 4.51 -5.95
CA SER A 317 -69.33 3.56 -4.96
C SER A 317 -68.61 2.37 -5.61
N MET A 318 -69.07 1.93 -6.78
CA MET A 318 -68.48 0.84 -7.55
C MET A 318 -67.06 1.16 -8.07
N GLN A 319 -66.71 2.44 -8.18
CA GLN A 319 -65.42 2.90 -8.73
C GLN A 319 -64.35 3.18 -7.65
N ARG A 320 -64.74 3.38 -6.38
CA ARG A 320 -63.79 3.56 -5.26
C ARG A 320 -63.17 2.23 -4.79
N MET A 321 -63.81 1.10 -5.08
CA MET A 321 -63.31 -0.22 -4.70
C MET A 321 -62.17 -0.72 -5.62
N SER A 322 -62.14 -0.26 -6.88
CA SER A 322 -61.09 -0.66 -7.84
C SER A 322 -59.80 0.13 -7.70
N THR A 323 -59.84 1.40 -7.27
CA THR A 323 -58.63 2.23 -7.08
C THR A 323 -57.82 1.79 -5.86
N ASN A 324 -58.49 1.42 -4.77
CA ASN A 324 -57.80 0.95 -3.56
C ASN A 324 -57.23 -0.46 -3.76
N ALA A 325 -57.96 -1.36 -4.44
CA ALA A 325 -57.46 -2.69 -4.79
C ALA A 325 -56.26 -2.61 -5.75
N ALA A 326 -56.30 -1.71 -6.75
CA ALA A 326 -55.17 -1.48 -7.64
C ALA A 326 -53.95 -0.93 -6.89
N LEU A 327 -54.17 0.00 -5.95
CA LEU A 327 -53.11 0.56 -5.11
C LEU A 327 -52.47 -0.50 -4.21
N GLU A 328 -53.27 -1.39 -3.63
CA GLU A 328 -52.80 -2.50 -2.79
C GLU A 328 -51.99 -3.52 -3.61
N ILE A 329 -52.44 -3.85 -4.82
CA ILE A 329 -51.70 -4.71 -5.76
C ILE A 329 -50.37 -4.07 -6.16
N ILE A 330 -50.35 -2.76 -6.45
CA ILE A 330 -49.12 -2.04 -6.79
C ILE A 330 -48.16 -2.02 -5.61
N LYS A 331 -48.65 -1.67 -4.40
CA LYS A 331 -47.84 -1.67 -3.17
C LYS A 331 -47.20 -3.04 -2.95
N ARG A 332 -48.00 -4.10 -3.05
CA ARG A 332 -47.53 -5.47 -2.89
C ARG A 332 -46.52 -5.87 -3.98
N ASN A 333 -46.76 -5.52 -5.24
CA ASN A 333 -45.81 -5.79 -6.33
C ASN A 333 -44.47 -5.06 -6.15
N ILE A 334 -44.50 -3.84 -5.60
CA ILE A 334 -43.29 -3.07 -5.28
C ILE A 334 -42.53 -3.73 -4.11
N GLU A 335 -43.22 -4.13 -3.04
CA GLU A 335 -42.62 -4.84 -1.91
C GLU A 335 -42.02 -6.21 -2.32
N GLU A 336 -42.76 -6.99 -3.13
CA GLU A 336 -42.26 -8.25 -3.71
C GLU A 336 -41.08 -8.00 -4.67
N GLY A 337 -41.10 -6.92 -5.44
CA GLY A 337 -39.99 -6.51 -6.30
C GLY A 337 -38.73 -6.13 -5.51
N SER A 338 -38.89 -5.35 -4.44
CA SER A 338 -37.80 -4.93 -3.56
C SER A 338 -37.14 -6.14 -2.89
N THR A 339 -37.94 -7.03 -2.29
CA THR A 339 -37.41 -8.24 -1.62
C THR A 339 -36.68 -9.17 -2.61
N ARG A 340 -37.15 -9.27 -3.86
CA ARG A 340 -36.48 -10.06 -4.90
C ARG A 340 -35.12 -9.47 -5.29
N ILE A 341 -35.04 -8.15 -5.41
CA ILE A 341 -33.79 -7.44 -5.74
C ILE A 341 -32.78 -7.61 -4.59
N ASP A 342 -33.22 -7.38 -3.35
CA ASP A 342 -32.36 -7.49 -2.17
C ASP A 342 -31.84 -8.94 -2.00
N ASN A 343 -32.66 -9.96 -2.26
CA ASN A 343 -32.22 -11.36 -2.24
C ASN A 343 -31.14 -11.65 -3.30
N LYS A 344 -31.25 -11.09 -4.51
CA LYS A 344 -30.21 -11.23 -5.54
C LYS A 344 -28.92 -10.54 -5.13
N LEU A 345 -29.01 -9.34 -4.56
CA LEU A 345 -27.86 -8.59 -4.07
C LEU A 345 -27.12 -9.37 -2.98
N LEU A 346 -27.84 -9.92 -2.00
CA LEU A 346 -27.24 -10.78 -0.97
C LEU A 346 -26.56 -12.00 -1.58
N GLY A 347 -27.17 -12.64 -2.58
CA GLY A 347 -26.53 -13.75 -3.30
C GLY A 347 -25.18 -13.36 -3.93
N VAL A 348 -25.10 -12.18 -4.54
CA VAL A 348 -23.83 -11.65 -5.09
C VAL A 348 -22.82 -11.33 -4.00
N ILE A 349 -23.25 -10.67 -2.92
CA ILE A 349 -22.36 -10.36 -1.78
C ILE A 349 -21.80 -11.66 -1.16
N GLU A 350 -22.64 -12.68 -0.96
CA GLU A 350 -22.19 -13.98 -0.45
C GLU A 350 -21.16 -14.63 -1.37
N THR A 351 -21.32 -14.54 -2.70
CA THR A 351 -20.32 -15.05 -3.64
C THR A 351 -19.00 -14.28 -3.55
N GLN A 352 -19.05 -12.95 -3.42
CA GLN A 352 -17.85 -12.12 -3.32
C GLN A 352 -17.09 -12.37 -2.01
N LEU A 353 -17.79 -12.46 -0.87
CA LEU A 353 -17.18 -12.78 0.42
C LEU A 353 -16.53 -14.17 0.43
N LYS A 354 -17.14 -15.17 -0.23
CA LYS A 354 -16.54 -16.50 -0.37
C LYS A 354 -15.24 -16.45 -1.17
N ILE A 355 -15.20 -15.69 -2.27
CA ILE A 355 -14.00 -15.53 -3.10
C ILE A 355 -12.88 -14.84 -2.32
N GLU A 356 -13.21 -13.84 -1.50
CA GLU A 356 -12.22 -13.10 -0.71
C GLU A 356 -11.66 -13.92 0.46
N ASN A 357 -12.51 -14.67 1.16
CA ASN A 357 -12.10 -15.57 2.25
C ASN A 357 -11.22 -16.76 1.78
N THR A 358 -11.11 -17.02 0.47
CA THR A 358 -10.25 -18.08 -0.09
C THR A 358 -8.82 -17.59 -0.38
N LYS A 359 -8.54 -16.28 -0.26
CA LYS A 359 -7.20 -15.73 -0.38
C LYS A 359 -6.51 -15.82 0.99
N GLU A 360 -5.64 -16.81 1.17
CA GLU A 360 -4.86 -16.95 2.40
C GLU A 360 -3.95 -15.75 2.67
N PHE A 361 -3.87 -15.44 3.96
CA PHE A 361 -3.21 -14.29 4.59
C PHE A 361 -1.72 -14.17 4.21
N SER A 362 -1.37 -13.06 3.55
CA SER A 362 -0.05 -12.46 3.67
C SER A 362 -0.15 -11.29 4.64
N THR A 363 0.90 -11.09 5.45
CA THR A 363 1.02 -10.15 6.58
C THR A 363 1.05 -8.66 6.17
N ALA A 364 0.27 -8.29 5.17
CA ALA A 364 -0.01 -6.92 4.78
C ALA A 364 -1.33 -6.48 5.41
N GLU A 365 -1.43 -5.18 5.71
CA GLU A 365 -2.63 -4.49 6.21
C GLU A 365 -3.90 -4.98 5.50
N VAL A 366 -4.82 -5.59 6.26
CA VAL A 366 -6.04 -6.21 5.72
C VAL A 366 -6.90 -5.10 5.11
N ASP A 367 -7.19 -5.18 3.81
CA ASP A 367 -8.10 -4.23 3.16
C ASP A 367 -9.54 -4.45 3.65
N HIS A 368 -10.02 -3.55 4.50
CA HIS A 368 -11.37 -3.62 5.07
C HIS A 368 -12.46 -3.06 4.11
N THR A 369 -12.11 -2.57 2.92
CA THR A 369 -13.03 -1.84 2.03
C THR A 369 -14.27 -2.66 1.65
N LEU A 370 -14.11 -3.94 1.31
CA LEU A 370 -15.26 -4.79 0.98
C LEU A 370 -16.15 -5.00 2.21
N ALA A 371 -15.54 -5.36 3.35
CA ALA A 371 -16.28 -5.63 4.58
C ALA A 371 -17.10 -4.42 5.03
N LEU A 372 -16.54 -3.21 4.95
CA LEU A 372 -17.26 -1.97 5.27
C LEU A 372 -18.45 -1.72 4.32
N LYS A 373 -18.28 -1.97 3.02
CA LYS A 373 -19.40 -1.85 2.05
C LYS A 373 -20.49 -2.86 2.34
N VAL A 374 -20.13 -4.11 2.65
CA VAL A 374 -21.08 -5.15 3.03
C VAL A 374 -21.86 -4.77 4.29
N ALA A 375 -21.18 -4.25 5.32
CA ALA A 375 -21.84 -3.81 6.55
C ALA A 375 -22.87 -2.70 6.29
N ASN A 376 -22.52 -1.72 5.45
CA ASN A 376 -23.45 -0.65 5.06
C ASN A 376 -24.71 -1.23 4.36
N GLU A 377 -24.51 -2.20 3.46
CA GLU A 377 -25.63 -2.83 2.74
C GLU A 377 -26.50 -3.70 3.66
N ILE A 378 -25.92 -4.43 4.63
CA ILE A 378 -26.67 -5.20 5.63
C ILE A 378 -27.64 -4.29 6.39
N VAL A 379 -27.15 -3.19 6.94
CA VAL A 379 -27.99 -2.26 7.71
C VAL A 379 -29.04 -1.59 6.83
N ARG A 380 -28.71 -1.27 5.58
CA ARG A 380 -29.67 -0.74 4.61
C ARG A 380 -30.84 -1.71 4.38
N ILE A 381 -30.54 -2.99 4.17
CA ILE A 381 -31.58 -4.00 3.92
C ILE A 381 -32.38 -4.28 5.19
N GLN A 382 -31.73 -4.35 6.37
CA GLN A 382 -32.42 -4.51 7.65
C GLN A 382 -33.44 -3.39 7.92
N LYS A 383 -33.07 -2.15 7.62
CA LYS A 383 -33.99 -1.00 7.69
C LYS A 383 -35.16 -1.15 6.71
N ASN A 384 -34.92 -1.62 5.49
CA ASN A 384 -36.01 -1.84 4.54
C ASN A 384 -36.95 -2.94 5.03
N ILE A 385 -36.41 -4.02 5.60
CA ILE A 385 -37.17 -5.12 6.19
C ILE A 385 -38.07 -4.62 7.33
N SER A 386 -37.59 -3.74 8.20
CA SER A 386 -38.39 -3.22 9.33
C SER A 386 -39.61 -2.41 8.89
N LEU A 387 -39.66 -1.98 7.62
CA LEU A 387 -40.77 -1.23 7.04
C LEU A 387 -41.74 -2.11 6.22
N MET A 388 -41.44 -3.39 6.02
CA MET A 388 -42.27 -4.33 5.25
C MET A 388 -43.32 -5.02 6.13
N ASP A 389 -44.45 -5.42 5.52
CA ASP A 389 -45.41 -6.28 6.23
C ASP A 389 -44.83 -7.68 6.44
N SER A 390 -45.14 -8.28 7.59
CA SER A 390 -44.72 -9.63 7.98
C SER A 390 -45.11 -10.72 6.98
N ASN A 391 -46.15 -10.48 6.16
CA ASN A 391 -46.65 -11.42 5.15
C ASN A 391 -46.06 -11.19 3.74
N THR A 392 -45.16 -10.23 3.55
CA THR A 392 -44.54 -9.97 2.23
C THR A 392 -43.80 -11.23 1.73
N ARG A 393 -44.11 -11.65 0.51
CA ARG A 393 -43.54 -12.86 -0.10
C ARG A 393 -42.03 -12.72 -0.25
N GLY A 394 -41.27 -13.72 0.23
CA GLY A 394 -39.80 -13.71 0.15
C GLY A 394 -39.08 -13.03 1.32
N LEU A 395 -39.81 -12.34 2.21
CA LEU A 395 -39.24 -11.66 3.39
C LEU A 395 -38.52 -12.64 4.33
N LYS A 396 -39.13 -13.80 4.62
CA LYS A 396 -38.50 -14.84 5.46
C LYS A 396 -37.16 -15.34 4.89
N GLN A 397 -37.07 -15.46 3.57
CA GLN A 397 -35.84 -15.88 2.91
C GLN A 397 -34.78 -14.78 3.01
N LEU A 398 -35.20 -13.52 2.82
CA LEU A 398 -34.31 -12.36 2.94
C LEU A 398 -33.70 -12.24 4.35
N ILE A 399 -34.54 -12.37 5.38
CA ILE A 399 -34.09 -12.38 6.78
C ILE A 399 -33.11 -13.52 7.03
N ALA A 400 -33.40 -14.72 6.55
CA ALA A 400 -32.51 -15.87 6.71
C ALA A 400 -31.15 -15.65 6.02
N SER A 401 -31.14 -15.04 4.83
CA SER A 401 -29.91 -14.70 4.11
C SER A 401 -29.09 -13.64 4.86
N ILE A 402 -29.73 -12.62 5.43
CA ILE A 402 -29.03 -11.64 6.29
C ILE A 402 -28.40 -12.32 7.50
N ASN A 403 -29.12 -13.19 8.18
CA ASN A 403 -28.59 -13.88 9.37
C ASN A 403 -27.36 -14.73 9.02
N ARG A 404 -27.37 -15.41 7.87
CA ARG A 404 -26.20 -16.15 7.36
C ARG A 404 -25.05 -15.21 7.04
N LEU A 405 -25.34 -14.09 6.38
CA LEU A 405 -24.34 -13.09 6.02
C LEU A 405 -23.69 -12.50 7.27
N GLN A 406 -24.46 -12.12 8.28
CA GLN A 406 -23.95 -11.66 9.58
C GLN A 406 -23.12 -12.72 10.28
N SER A 407 -23.56 -13.98 10.27
CA SER A 407 -22.79 -15.09 10.85
C SER A 407 -21.44 -15.27 10.16
N ASN A 408 -21.39 -15.17 8.83
CA ASN A 408 -20.15 -15.21 8.05
C ASN A 408 -19.28 -13.97 8.31
N PHE A 409 -19.89 -12.80 8.43
CA PHE A 409 -19.22 -11.53 8.73
C PHE A 409 -18.51 -11.60 10.10
N SER A 410 -19.19 -12.13 11.11
CA SER A 410 -18.64 -12.40 12.45
C SER A 410 -17.58 -13.50 12.44
N ALA A 411 -17.75 -14.56 11.65
CA ALA A 411 -16.73 -15.60 11.49
C ALA A 411 -15.44 -15.05 10.86
N SER A 412 -15.53 -14.05 9.97
CA SER A 412 -14.38 -13.31 9.42
C SER A 412 -13.79 -12.27 10.39
N GLY A 413 -14.27 -12.19 11.64
CA GLY A 413 -13.75 -11.29 12.67
C GLY A 413 -14.35 -9.89 12.68
N TYR A 414 -15.40 -9.63 11.89
CA TYR A 414 -16.09 -8.35 11.83
C TYR A 414 -17.41 -8.35 12.62
N GLU A 415 -17.69 -7.25 13.31
CA GLU A 415 -18.89 -7.08 14.12
C GLU A 415 -19.60 -5.77 13.77
N ILE A 416 -20.92 -5.84 13.56
CA ILE A 416 -21.78 -4.67 13.35
C ILE A 416 -22.50 -4.41 14.68
N ILE A 417 -22.29 -3.21 15.26
CA ILE A 417 -22.93 -2.85 16.53
C ILE A 417 -24.35 -2.35 16.28
N GLU A 418 -25.32 -3.00 16.90
CA GLU A 418 -26.72 -2.60 16.85
C GLU A 418 -26.96 -1.41 17.77
N MET A 419 -27.45 -0.32 17.19
CA MET A 419 -27.69 0.96 17.88
C MET A 419 -29.12 1.48 17.71
N LEU A 420 -29.98 0.76 16.97
CA LEU A 420 -31.33 1.23 16.68
C LEU A 420 -32.21 1.17 17.94
N ASN A 421 -33.03 2.19 18.17
CA ASN A 421 -33.91 2.34 19.33
C ASN A 421 -33.20 2.37 20.69
N GLN A 422 -31.88 2.59 20.70
CA GLN A 422 -31.12 2.81 21.94
C GLN A 422 -31.11 4.29 22.31
N PRO A 423 -30.98 4.63 23.60
CA PRO A 423 -30.79 6.01 24.03
C PRO A 423 -29.46 6.55 23.47
N TYR A 424 -29.49 7.78 22.99
CA TYR A 424 -28.28 8.46 22.54
C TYR A 424 -27.47 8.98 23.74
N ASP A 425 -26.14 8.82 23.66
CA ASP A 425 -25.19 9.35 24.63
C ASP A 425 -24.14 10.20 23.91
N GLU A 426 -23.93 11.44 24.38
CA GLU A 426 -22.94 12.38 23.83
C GLU A 426 -21.50 11.84 23.96
N GLY A 427 -21.24 10.90 24.87
CA GLY A 427 -19.95 10.24 25.02
C GLY A 427 -19.60 9.23 23.91
N MET A 428 -20.54 8.91 23.01
CA MET A 428 -20.30 7.96 21.93
C MET A 428 -19.41 8.57 20.83
N LYS A 429 -18.41 7.82 20.37
CA LYS A 429 -17.54 8.21 19.23
C LYS A 429 -18.25 8.00 17.88
N LEU A 430 -19.29 8.79 17.62
CA LEU A 430 -20.11 8.69 16.41
C LEU A 430 -20.56 10.07 15.90
N SER A 431 -21.09 10.13 14.68
CA SER A 431 -21.67 11.35 14.10
C SER A 431 -23.20 11.29 14.16
N ALA A 432 -23.83 12.21 14.90
CA ALA A 432 -25.28 12.27 15.06
C ALA A 432 -25.91 13.47 14.35
N ARG A 433 -27.10 13.25 13.77
CA ARG A 433 -27.98 14.31 13.24
C ARG A 433 -29.29 14.32 14.04
N PHE A 434 -29.65 15.46 14.61
CA PHE A 434 -30.86 15.57 15.43
C PHE A 434 -32.09 15.98 14.62
N ILE A 435 -33.24 15.39 14.94
CA ILE A 435 -34.56 15.69 14.38
C ILE A 435 -35.57 15.76 15.53
N LEU A 436 -36.57 16.64 15.43
CA LEU A 436 -37.65 16.74 16.41
C LEU A 436 -38.72 15.68 16.14
N ASP A 437 -39.18 15.01 17.18
CA ASP A 437 -40.26 14.00 17.11
C ASP A 437 -41.29 14.22 18.22
N GLU A 438 -42.48 14.64 17.82
CA GLU A 438 -43.62 14.94 18.71
C GLU A 438 -44.13 13.71 19.50
N ASN A 439 -43.70 12.50 19.12
CA ASN A 439 -44.14 11.26 19.77
C ASN A 439 -43.23 10.84 20.94
N LEU A 440 -42.09 11.49 21.14
CA LEU A 440 -41.13 11.18 22.19
C LEU A 440 -41.37 12.05 23.44
N GLY A 441 -41.01 11.53 24.61
CA GLY A 441 -41.08 12.30 25.85
C GLY A 441 -40.12 13.49 25.81
N LYS A 442 -40.46 14.57 26.53
CA LYS A 442 -39.62 15.75 26.62
C LYS A 442 -38.18 15.39 27.03
N ASP A 443 -37.21 15.90 26.27
CA ASP A 443 -35.77 15.65 26.43
C ASP A 443 -35.32 14.19 26.18
N GLU A 444 -36.20 13.32 25.67
CA GLU A 444 -35.86 11.96 25.29
C GLU A 444 -35.12 11.94 23.95
N GLN A 445 -33.92 11.36 23.94
CA GLN A 445 -33.05 11.27 22.76
C GLN A 445 -32.86 9.80 22.37
N ILE A 446 -33.52 9.38 21.28
CA ILE A 446 -33.46 8.00 20.79
C ILE A 446 -32.84 7.96 19.41
N ILE A 447 -31.98 6.96 19.19
CA ILE A 447 -31.42 6.66 17.87
C ILE A 447 -32.51 6.05 16.99
N THR A 448 -33.11 6.86 16.11
CA THR A 448 -34.23 6.43 15.26
C THR A 448 -33.81 5.93 13.89
N ARG A 449 -32.60 6.28 13.44
CA ARG A 449 -32.09 5.78 12.15
C ARG A 449 -30.57 5.69 12.10
N ILE A 450 -30.08 4.58 11.58
CA ILE A 450 -28.66 4.36 11.29
C ILE A 450 -28.42 4.71 9.83
N ILE A 451 -27.54 5.68 9.57
CA ILE A 451 -27.10 6.09 8.21
C ILE A 451 -25.89 5.24 7.80
N LYS A 452 -24.94 5.05 8.72
CA LYS A 452 -23.82 4.11 8.59
C LYS A 452 -23.63 3.33 9.89
N PRO A 453 -23.45 2.01 9.84
CA PRO A 453 -23.12 1.23 11.03
C PRO A 453 -21.75 1.58 11.59
N GLN A 454 -21.62 1.35 12.91
CA GLN A 454 -20.31 1.10 13.50
C GLN A 454 -19.87 -0.32 13.17
N VAL A 455 -18.64 -0.46 12.70
CA VAL A 455 -18.02 -1.76 12.39
C VAL A 455 -16.74 -1.90 13.20
N ASN A 456 -16.63 -3.03 13.89
CA ASN A 456 -15.42 -3.42 14.60
C ASN A 456 -14.77 -4.61 13.87
N TYR A 457 -13.44 -4.66 13.83
CA TYR A 457 -12.67 -5.82 13.39
C TYR A 457 -11.77 -6.27 14.55
N ALA A 458 -11.89 -7.53 14.96
CA ALA A 458 -11.16 -8.07 16.12
C ALA A 458 -11.27 -7.17 17.38
N ALA A 459 -12.48 -6.68 17.66
CA ALA A 459 -12.81 -5.74 18.75
C ALA A 459 -12.20 -4.32 18.65
N VAL A 460 -11.54 -3.98 17.54
CA VAL A 460 -11.07 -2.61 17.25
C VAL A 460 -12.06 -1.93 16.31
N MET A 461 -12.46 -0.70 16.64
CA MET A 461 -13.36 0.09 15.79
C MET A 461 -12.64 0.50 14.50
N ILE A 462 -13.15 0.06 13.35
CA ILE A 462 -12.63 0.41 12.03
C ILE A 462 -13.53 1.42 11.29
N GLN A 463 -14.81 1.51 11.67
CA GLN A 463 -15.75 2.51 11.16
C GLN A 463 -16.64 3.02 12.29
N ALA A 464 -16.70 4.34 12.48
CA ALA A 464 -17.62 4.99 13.42
C ALA A 464 -19.05 5.06 12.83
N ALA A 465 -20.06 4.94 13.69
CA ALA A 465 -21.45 5.06 13.27
C ALA A 465 -21.79 6.49 12.82
N GLN A 466 -22.71 6.58 11.86
CA GLN A 466 -23.41 7.82 11.52
C GLN A 466 -24.90 7.58 11.73
N ILE A 467 -25.53 8.37 12.57
CA ILE A 467 -26.90 8.13 13.03
C ILE A 467 -27.74 9.39 12.98
N GLU A 468 -29.05 9.19 13.08
CA GLU A 468 -30.05 10.21 13.27
C GLU A 468 -30.76 9.94 14.59
N VAL A 469 -30.87 10.99 15.40
CA VAL A 469 -31.40 10.97 16.75
C VAL A 469 -32.67 11.80 16.77
N SER A 470 -33.77 11.22 17.22
CA SER A 470 -35.00 11.97 17.45
C SER A 470 -35.00 12.51 18.87
N ILE A 471 -35.36 13.79 19.03
CA ILE A 471 -35.50 14.49 20.31
C ILE A 471 -36.99 14.80 20.52
N GLY A 472 -37.53 14.45 21.68
CA GLY A 472 -38.88 14.84 22.08
C GLY A 472 -38.98 16.30 22.55
N GLU A 473 -40.06 16.98 22.15
CA GLU A 473 -40.34 18.40 22.46
C GLU A 473 -40.68 18.71 23.93
#